data_AF-K1S879-F1
#
_entry.id   AF-K1S879-F1
#
_cell.length_a   1.000
_cell.length_b   1.000
_cell.length_c   1.000
_cell.angle_alpha   90.00
_cell.angle_beta   90.00
_cell.angle_gamma   90.00
#
_symmetry.space_group_name_H-M   'P 1'
#
loop_
_entity.id
_entity.type
_entity.pdbx_description
1 polymer ?
#
loop_
_entity_poly.entity_id
_entity_poly.type
_entity_poly.pdbx_seq_one_letter_code
_entity_poly.pdbx_strand_id
1 'polypeptide(L)'
;SYSTAVFSSTVADMPAGTYTYTAVSPVPESVSGTQVSYRIPAEQTGRYEGKWDILAADPLTADALPLFEQSDQMLETPPSHALRFRHKCHALRIEVPAGRNIWGEPITRLVIDFPTEVVGTVSFDAADPSAPMSLTEGSKSITLDLNTPLTDEAENYAWAFINPTTVSGDISFTAYTANGYRSHTLSVPIDREMAAGHITPITLTIPTELPVSYVDFSVTGDSSNLGEEPYNLIVKAPEGMTFRDGTTEQTFPIDESNKYTVAFYGDLYGDLLAQQP
;
A
#
# COMPACT_ATOMS: atom_id res chain seq x y z
N SER A 1 -21.93 12.37 8.44
CA SER A 1 -20.66 12.66 9.12
C SER A 1 -20.87 12.38 10.59
N TYR A 2 -20.30 11.31 11.13
CA TYR A 2 -20.28 11.09 12.58
C TYR A 2 -19.05 11.83 13.12
N SER A 3 -19.26 12.95 13.79
CA SER A 3 -18.18 13.77 14.38
C SER A 3 -17.69 13.25 15.73
N THR A 4 -18.24 12.12 16.19
CA THR A 4 -17.99 11.53 17.51
C THR A 4 -18.02 10.01 17.39
N ALA A 5 -16.97 9.36 17.89
CA ALA A 5 -16.93 7.92 18.13
C ALA A 5 -16.86 7.66 19.63
N VAL A 6 -17.54 6.62 20.10
CA VAL A 6 -17.53 6.22 21.52
C VAL A 6 -16.67 4.98 21.65
N PHE A 7 -15.68 5.06 22.56
CA PHE A 7 -14.83 3.94 22.91
C PHE A 7 -15.07 3.59 24.37
N SER A 8 -15.20 2.30 24.68
CA SER A 8 -15.33 1.80 26.05
C SER A 8 -14.13 0.93 26.40
N SER A 9 -13.61 1.10 27.61
CA SER A 9 -12.55 0.26 28.15
C SER A 9 -12.76 0.05 29.65
N THR A 10 -12.14 -0.98 30.20
CA THR A 10 -12.07 -1.21 31.65
C THR A 10 -10.76 -0.64 32.16
N VAL A 11 -10.82 0.26 33.13
CA VAL A 11 -9.66 0.80 33.83
C VAL A 11 -9.72 0.30 35.28
N ALA A 12 -8.55 0.03 35.87
CA ALA A 12 -8.47 -0.26 37.30
C ALA A 12 -8.95 0.96 38.11
N ASP A 13 -9.38 0.72 39.36
CA ASP A 13 -9.79 1.79 40.26
C ASP A 13 -8.71 2.88 40.35
N MET A 14 -9.14 4.12 40.15
CA MET A 14 -8.26 5.29 40.10
C MET A 14 -8.38 6.03 41.44
N PRO A 15 -7.30 6.10 42.25
CA PRO A 15 -7.32 6.90 43.46
C PRO A 15 -7.75 8.35 43.20
N ALA A 16 -8.38 8.98 44.18
CA ALA A 16 -8.74 10.39 44.07
C ALA A 16 -7.50 11.23 43.74
N GLY A 17 -7.59 12.01 42.66
CA GLY A 17 -6.49 12.82 42.16
C GLY A 17 -6.76 13.32 40.75
N THR A 18 -5.83 14.12 40.25
CA THR A 18 -5.85 14.65 38.88
C THR A 18 -4.85 13.88 38.02
N TYR A 19 -5.29 13.46 36.85
CA TYR A 19 -4.55 12.62 35.92
C TYR A 19 -4.47 13.28 34.55
N THR A 20 -3.44 12.92 33.79
CA THR A 20 -3.34 13.24 32.36
C THR A 20 -3.72 12.02 31.56
N TYR A 21 -4.83 12.11 30.85
CA TYR A 21 -5.36 11.06 29.98
C TYR A 21 -4.82 11.26 28.57
N THR A 22 -4.19 10.20 28.04
CA THR A 22 -3.75 10.10 26.65
C THR A 22 -4.40 8.89 26.01
N ALA A 23 -4.73 8.98 24.72
CA ALA A 23 -5.28 7.86 23.98
C ALA A 23 -4.75 7.85 22.55
N VAL A 24 -4.64 6.65 21.98
CA VAL A 24 -4.27 6.45 20.59
C VAL A 24 -5.19 5.40 19.97
N SER A 25 -5.37 5.46 18.66
CA SER A 25 -6.14 4.49 17.89
C SER A 25 -5.49 4.30 16.52
N PRO A 26 -5.42 3.09 15.94
CA PRO A 26 -5.77 1.81 16.56
C PRO A 26 -4.84 1.47 17.73
N VAL A 27 -5.03 0.30 18.32
CA VAL A 27 -4.10 -0.24 19.33
C VAL A 27 -2.70 -0.34 18.71
N PRO A 28 -1.66 0.25 19.32
CA PRO A 28 -0.29 0.21 18.81
C PRO A 28 0.32 -1.20 18.87
N GLU A 29 1.32 -1.44 18.04
CA GLU A 29 2.08 -2.71 18.05
C GLU A 29 2.95 -2.83 19.30
N SER A 30 3.46 -1.71 19.82
CA SER A 30 4.24 -1.67 21.05
C SER A 30 3.98 -0.39 21.84
N VAL A 31 4.05 -0.50 23.17
CA VAL A 31 3.93 0.62 24.11
C VAL A 31 5.07 0.55 25.14
N SER A 32 5.76 1.67 25.36
CA SER A 32 6.74 1.82 26.44
C SER A 32 6.55 3.17 27.12
N GLY A 33 5.91 3.18 28.29
CA GLY A 33 5.42 4.42 28.88
C GLY A 33 4.37 5.07 27.97
N THR A 34 4.63 6.29 27.52
CA THR A 34 3.79 7.01 26.56
C THR A 34 4.29 6.89 25.11
N GLN A 35 5.47 6.29 24.90
CA GLN A 35 5.99 6.03 23.56
C GLN A 35 5.21 4.87 22.93
N VAL A 36 4.68 5.11 21.73
CA VAL A 36 3.95 4.12 20.94
C VAL A 36 4.59 3.92 19.58
N SER A 37 4.41 2.73 19.01
CA SER A 37 4.87 2.40 17.65
C SER A 37 3.81 1.65 16.86
N TYR A 38 3.83 1.86 15.55
CA TYR A 38 2.94 1.25 14.56
C TYR A 38 3.72 0.88 13.30
N ARG A 39 3.22 -0.08 12.53
CA ARG A 39 3.69 -0.36 11.17
C ARG A 39 2.74 0.27 10.15
N ILE A 40 3.27 1.14 9.29
CA ILE A 40 2.62 1.52 8.03
C ILE A 40 3.24 0.60 6.96
N PRO A 41 2.50 -0.37 6.42
CA PRO A 41 3.07 -1.35 5.50
C PRO A 41 3.32 -0.76 4.11
N ALA A 42 4.35 -1.27 3.44
CA ALA A 42 4.59 -0.99 2.02
C ALA A 42 3.53 -1.66 1.13
N GLU A 43 3.00 -2.80 1.55
CA GLU A 43 1.87 -3.45 0.87
C GLU A 43 0.56 -3.04 1.53
N GLN A 44 -0.33 -2.43 0.75
CA GLN A 44 -1.64 -1.95 1.20
C GLN A 44 -2.73 -2.45 0.25
N THR A 45 -3.98 -2.48 0.72
CA THR A 45 -5.10 -3.07 -0.04
C THR A 45 -5.74 -2.08 -1.02
N GLY A 46 -5.30 -0.82 -1.02
CA GLY A 46 -5.94 0.28 -1.74
C GLY A 46 -7.31 0.70 -1.18
N ARG A 47 -7.77 0.12 -0.07
CA ARG A 47 -9.01 0.56 0.61
C ARG A 47 -8.67 1.49 1.76
N TYR A 48 -9.63 2.36 2.12
CA TYR A 48 -9.53 3.11 3.36
C TYR A 48 -9.70 2.16 4.54
N GLU A 49 -8.59 1.70 5.13
CA GLU A 49 -8.59 0.83 6.30
C GLU A 49 -8.18 1.62 7.55
N GLY A 50 -9.11 1.75 8.52
CA GLY A 50 -8.86 2.50 9.76
C GLY A 50 -7.69 2.01 10.60
N LYS A 51 -7.20 0.78 10.36
CA LYS A 51 -5.99 0.25 11.02
C LYS A 51 -4.68 0.97 10.62
N TRP A 52 -4.68 1.70 9.51
CA TRP A 52 -3.54 2.52 9.06
C TRP A 52 -3.75 4.01 9.29
N ASP A 53 -4.95 4.38 9.71
CA ASP A 53 -5.32 5.75 10.06
C ASP A 53 -5.04 6.01 11.55
N ILE A 54 -3.76 6.27 11.85
CA ILE A 54 -3.30 6.45 13.22
C ILE A 54 -3.82 7.78 13.78
N LEU A 55 -4.42 7.72 14.96
CA LEU A 55 -4.98 8.82 15.71
C LEU A 55 -4.27 8.94 17.06
N ALA A 56 -4.01 10.16 17.50
CA ALA A 56 -3.55 10.46 18.85
C ALA A 56 -4.39 11.58 19.46
N ALA A 57 -4.82 11.39 20.71
CA ALA A 57 -5.61 12.36 21.44
C ALA A 57 -4.73 13.44 22.07
N ASP A 58 -5.18 14.69 22.01
CA ASP A 58 -4.66 15.77 22.84
C ASP A 58 -4.76 15.35 24.33
N PRO A 59 -3.66 15.49 25.12
CA PRO A 59 -3.68 15.13 26.53
C PRO A 59 -4.76 15.92 27.26
N LEU A 60 -5.56 15.20 28.05
CA LEU A 60 -6.61 15.79 28.87
C LEU A 60 -6.22 15.69 30.35
N THR A 61 -6.06 16.82 31.02
CA THR A 61 -5.95 16.85 32.48
C THR A 61 -7.35 16.90 33.09
N ALA A 62 -7.71 15.86 33.83
CA ALA A 62 -9.00 15.73 34.50
C ALA A 62 -8.87 14.94 35.79
N ASP A 63 -9.89 15.02 36.65
CA ASP A 63 -9.95 14.18 37.86
C ASP A 63 -10.14 12.71 37.50
N ALA A 64 -9.79 11.84 38.45
CA ALA A 64 -10.02 10.40 38.38
C ALA A 64 -11.44 10.10 37.88
N LEU A 65 -11.56 9.17 36.92
CA LEU A 65 -12.85 8.66 36.49
C LEU A 65 -13.53 7.98 37.68
N PRO A 66 -14.75 8.42 38.08
CA PRO A 66 -15.45 7.79 39.19
C PRO A 66 -15.79 6.34 38.85
N LEU A 67 -15.88 5.49 39.87
CA LEU A 67 -16.46 4.16 39.71
C LEU A 67 -17.89 4.29 39.18
N PHE A 68 -18.28 3.40 38.26
CA PHE A 68 -19.64 3.38 37.70
C PHE A 68 -20.71 3.29 38.80
N GLU A 69 -20.44 2.58 39.90
CA GLU A 69 -21.34 2.46 41.05
C GLU A 69 -21.39 3.71 41.94
N GLN A 70 -20.39 4.61 41.86
CA GLN A 70 -20.26 5.82 42.68
C GLN A 70 -20.60 7.11 41.90
N SER A 71 -20.87 7.03 40.60
CA SER A 71 -21.40 8.19 39.89
C SER A 71 -22.83 8.44 40.37
N ASP A 72 -23.02 9.47 41.21
CA ASP A 72 -24.32 9.99 41.66
C ASP A 72 -25.26 10.43 40.51
N GLN A 73 -24.82 10.26 39.27
CA GLN A 73 -25.64 10.37 38.08
C GLN A 73 -26.37 9.04 37.84
N MET A 74 -27.66 9.02 38.16
CA MET A 74 -28.65 8.08 37.61
C MET A 74 -28.82 8.24 36.07
N LEU A 75 -27.73 8.30 35.32
CA LEU A 75 -27.73 8.35 33.87
C LEU A 75 -27.28 6.98 33.35
N GLU A 76 -27.96 6.48 32.32
CA GLU A 76 -27.60 5.26 31.58
C GLU A 76 -26.23 5.38 30.85
N THR A 77 -25.38 6.33 31.25
CA THR A 77 -24.14 6.70 30.57
C THR A 77 -22.95 6.52 31.51
N PRO A 78 -21.99 5.64 31.19
CA PRO A 78 -20.80 5.45 31.98
C PRO A 78 -19.99 6.75 32.17
N PRO A 79 -19.24 6.87 33.29
CA PRO A 79 -18.22 7.90 33.45
C PRO A 79 -17.30 7.96 32.22
N SER A 80 -17.16 9.14 31.64
CA SER A 80 -16.45 9.31 30.37
C SER A 80 -15.73 10.65 30.27
N HIS A 81 -14.72 10.67 29.43
CA HIS A 81 -14.01 11.87 29.04
C HIS A 81 -14.11 12.07 27.53
N ALA A 82 -14.25 13.33 27.12
CA ALA A 82 -14.21 13.70 25.71
C ALA A 82 -12.76 14.00 25.30
N LEU A 83 -12.19 13.13 24.46
CA LEU A 83 -10.85 13.29 23.92
C LEU A 83 -10.90 13.85 22.49
N ARG A 84 -9.94 14.70 22.15
CA ARG A 84 -9.80 15.29 20.81
C ARG A 84 -8.67 14.60 20.06
N PHE A 85 -9.04 13.80 19.06
CA PHE A 85 -8.07 13.06 18.25
C PHE A 85 -7.57 13.86 17.05
N ARG A 86 -6.29 13.65 16.72
CA ARG A 86 -5.63 14.13 15.51
C ARG A 86 -5.15 12.95 14.69
N HIS A 87 -5.35 13.03 13.39
CA HIS A 87 -4.75 12.09 12.45
C HIS A 87 -3.24 12.33 12.37
N LYS A 88 -2.47 11.26 12.51
CA LYS A 88 -1.00 11.26 12.49
C LYS A 88 -0.46 10.86 11.13
N CYS A 89 -1.22 10.15 10.30
CA CYS A 89 -0.85 9.79 8.93
C CYS A 89 -1.30 10.84 7.91
N HIS A 90 -0.71 10.79 6.71
CA HIS A 90 -1.25 11.46 5.53
C HIS A 90 -1.87 10.41 4.59
N ALA A 91 -3.01 10.71 3.97
CA ALA A 91 -3.67 9.80 3.06
C ALA A 91 -3.65 10.32 1.62
N LEU A 92 -3.46 9.42 0.67
CA LEU A 92 -3.57 9.70 -0.76
C LEU A 92 -4.87 9.09 -1.25
N ARG A 93 -5.71 9.90 -1.91
CA ARG A 93 -6.92 9.44 -2.58
C ARG A 93 -6.68 9.44 -4.08
N ILE A 94 -6.53 8.26 -4.65
CA ILE A 94 -6.13 8.06 -6.03
C ILE A 94 -7.37 7.73 -6.85
N GLU A 95 -7.55 8.41 -7.98
CA GLU A 95 -8.63 8.16 -8.94
C GLU A 95 -8.07 8.17 -10.37
N VAL A 96 -8.76 7.46 -11.26
CA VAL A 96 -8.56 7.58 -12.70
C VAL A 96 -9.84 8.20 -13.25
N PRO A 97 -9.82 9.43 -13.80
CA PRO A 97 -11.02 10.01 -14.38
C PRO A 97 -11.45 9.28 -15.65
N ALA A 98 -12.75 9.35 -15.95
CA ALA A 98 -13.33 8.82 -17.18
C ALA A 98 -12.50 9.16 -18.43
N GLY A 99 -12.17 8.13 -19.23
CA GLY A 99 -11.37 8.23 -20.44
C GLY A 99 -9.86 8.39 -20.20
N ARG A 100 -9.39 8.33 -18.94
CA ARG A 100 -7.96 8.39 -18.60
C ARG A 100 -7.35 7.03 -18.27
N ASN A 101 -8.12 5.95 -18.35
CA ASN A 101 -7.56 4.62 -18.50
C ASN A 101 -7.26 4.37 -19.99
N ILE A 102 -6.12 4.84 -20.48
CA ILE A 102 -5.75 4.72 -21.89
C ILE A 102 -5.45 3.26 -22.27
N TRP A 103 -4.99 2.46 -21.30
CA TRP A 103 -4.80 1.03 -21.48
C TRP A 103 -6.13 0.29 -21.73
N GLY A 104 -7.19 0.70 -21.05
CA GLY A 104 -8.51 0.10 -21.18
C GLY A 104 -8.71 -1.20 -20.39
N GLU A 105 -7.72 -1.60 -19.57
CA GLU A 105 -7.77 -2.78 -18.70
C GLU A 105 -8.03 -2.39 -17.23
N PRO A 106 -8.77 -3.18 -16.45
CA PRO A 106 -8.89 -2.99 -15.01
C PRO A 106 -7.56 -3.19 -14.29
N ILE A 107 -7.19 -2.25 -13.42
CA ILE A 107 -5.90 -2.28 -12.71
C ILE A 107 -6.08 -2.96 -11.36
N THR A 108 -5.41 -4.08 -11.14
CA THR A 108 -5.47 -4.84 -9.87
C THR A 108 -4.30 -4.57 -8.95
N ARG A 109 -3.24 -3.92 -9.45
CA ARG A 109 -2.13 -3.49 -8.60
C ARG A 109 -1.55 -2.17 -9.08
N LEU A 110 -1.23 -1.29 -8.13
CA LEU A 110 -0.59 0.00 -8.39
C LEU A 110 0.64 0.13 -7.52
N VAL A 111 1.81 0.26 -8.14
CA VAL A 111 3.08 0.55 -7.45
C VAL A 111 3.34 2.05 -7.51
N ILE A 112 3.64 2.64 -6.35
CA ILE A 112 3.89 4.06 -6.17
C ILE A 112 5.27 4.24 -5.56
N ASP A 113 6.19 4.84 -6.30
CA ASP A 113 7.55 5.12 -5.85
C ASP A 113 7.70 6.61 -5.53
N PHE A 114 8.28 6.90 -4.36
CA PHE A 114 8.50 8.23 -3.84
C PHE A 114 10.00 8.56 -3.83
N PRO A 115 10.39 9.85 -3.84
CA PRO A 115 11.79 10.24 -3.74
C PRO A 115 12.37 10.05 -2.31
N THR A 116 11.50 9.96 -1.30
CA THR A 116 11.84 9.79 0.11
C THR A 116 11.10 8.59 0.72
N GLU A 117 11.57 8.09 1.85
CA GLU A 117 10.86 7.05 2.61
C GLU A 117 9.55 7.61 3.18
N VAL A 118 8.46 6.86 3.00
CA VAL A 118 7.09 7.28 3.33
C VAL A 118 6.30 6.23 4.10
N VAL A 119 6.79 5.00 4.20
CA VAL A 119 6.17 3.90 4.94
C VAL A 119 7.25 3.13 5.70
N GLY A 120 6.87 2.37 6.73
CA GLY A 120 7.80 1.70 7.64
C GLY A 120 7.27 1.69 9.06
N THR A 121 8.16 1.51 10.03
CA THR A 121 7.83 1.57 11.45
C THR A 121 7.82 3.02 11.90
N VAL A 122 6.67 3.50 12.38
CA VAL A 122 6.51 4.87 12.90
C VAL A 122 6.36 4.85 14.41
N SER A 123 6.95 5.84 15.07
CA SER A 123 6.87 6.00 16.53
C SER A 123 6.65 7.46 16.92
N PHE A 124 5.92 7.68 18.02
CA PHE A 124 5.74 9.00 18.61
C PHE A 124 5.37 8.89 20.10
N ASP A 125 5.50 10.00 20.82
CA ASP A 125 5.05 10.10 22.21
C ASP A 125 3.57 10.49 22.25
N ALA A 126 2.71 9.63 22.81
CA ALA A 126 1.29 9.89 22.96
C ALA A 126 0.97 11.07 23.90
N ALA A 127 1.93 11.50 24.73
CA ALA A 127 1.82 12.70 25.54
C ALA A 127 2.09 14.00 24.75
N ASP A 128 2.72 13.91 23.58
CA ASP A 128 2.88 15.03 22.65
C ASP A 128 2.39 14.64 21.25
N PRO A 129 1.06 14.57 21.03
CA PRO A 129 0.49 14.21 19.75
C PRO A 129 0.77 15.23 18.65
N SER A 130 1.30 16.42 18.98
CA SER A 130 1.65 17.45 18.00
C SER A 130 3.02 17.23 17.37
N ALA A 131 3.92 16.53 18.06
CA ALA A 131 5.24 16.19 17.54
C ALA A 131 5.15 15.30 16.28
N PRO A 132 6.03 15.47 15.28
CA PRO A 132 6.10 14.59 14.13
C PRO A 132 6.44 13.16 14.56
N MET A 133 5.99 12.18 13.78
CA MET A 133 6.41 10.79 13.99
C MET A 133 7.85 10.59 13.51
N SER A 134 8.61 9.75 14.19
CA SER A 134 9.87 9.22 13.67
C SER A 134 9.59 8.01 12.78
N LEU A 135 10.31 7.87 11.67
CA LEU A 135 10.22 6.74 10.74
C LEU A 135 11.53 5.94 10.77
N THR A 136 11.43 4.62 10.90
CA THR A 136 12.55 3.66 10.77
C THR A 136 12.12 2.49 9.91
N GLU A 137 13.11 1.72 9.40
CA GLU A 137 12.85 0.62 8.44
C GLU A 137 12.01 1.10 7.24
N GLY A 138 12.37 2.28 6.74
CA GLY A 138 11.58 2.98 5.75
C GLY A 138 11.63 2.32 4.37
N SER A 139 10.55 2.51 3.61
CA SER A 139 10.52 2.22 2.18
C SER A 139 10.05 3.46 1.42
N LYS A 140 10.62 3.62 0.23
CA LYS A 140 10.22 4.62 -0.76
C LYS A 140 9.10 4.14 -1.66
N SER A 141 8.69 2.89 -1.56
CA SER A 141 7.74 2.25 -2.46
C SER A 141 6.53 1.73 -1.69
N ILE A 142 5.36 1.90 -2.28
CA ILE A 142 4.09 1.36 -1.83
C ILE A 142 3.51 0.52 -2.97
N THR A 143 3.10 -0.70 -2.65
CA THR A 143 2.31 -1.56 -3.53
C THR A 143 0.88 -1.57 -3.02
N LEU A 144 -0.05 -1.07 -3.84
CA LEU A 144 -1.47 -1.26 -3.61
C LEU A 144 -1.92 -2.53 -4.32
N ASP A 145 -2.33 -3.54 -3.57
CA ASP A 145 -2.91 -4.78 -4.07
C ASP A 145 -4.45 -4.68 -3.99
N LEU A 146 -5.06 -4.45 -5.16
CA LEU A 146 -6.43 -3.96 -5.27
C LEU A 146 -7.40 -5.12 -5.45
N ASN A 147 -8.05 -5.52 -4.36
CA ASN A 147 -9.16 -6.50 -4.40
C ASN A 147 -10.35 -6.02 -5.25
N THR A 148 -10.54 -4.70 -5.35
CA THR A 148 -11.46 -4.09 -6.29
C THR A 148 -10.63 -3.32 -7.29
N PRO A 149 -10.62 -3.73 -8.58
CA PRO A 149 -9.79 -3.09 -9.57
C PRO A 149 -10.04 -1.58 -9.66
N LEU A 150 -8.96 -0.83 -9.87
CA LEU A 150 -9.02 0.58 -10.20
C LEU A 150 -9.39 0.72 -11.68
N THR A 151 -10.48 1.43 -11.95
CA THR A 151 -11.03 1.71 -13.28
C THR A 151 -11.23 3.21 -13.44
N ASP A 152 -11.65 3.66 -14.62
CA ASP A 152 -12.02 5.05 -14.89
C ASP A 152 -13.51 5.36 -14.64
N GLU A 153 -14.20 4.46 -13.94
CA GLU A 153 -15.58 4.65 -13.52
C GLU A 153 -15.70 5.68 -12.40
N ALA A 154 -16.84 6.34 -12.33
CA ALA A 154 -17.11 7.31 -11.26
C ALA A 154 -17.07 6.65 -9.88
N GLU A 155 -16.56 7.39 -8.90
CA GLU A 155 -16.47 6.96 -7.49
C GLU A 155 -15.62 5.70 -7.24
N ASN A 156 -14.76 5.33 -8.19
CA ASN A 156 -13.75 4.29 -8.02
C ASN A 156 -12.44 4.92 -7.51
N TYR A 157 -12.11 4.65 -6.25
CA TYR A 157 -10.94 5.23 -5.57
C TYR A 157 -10.03 4.16 -4.98
N ALA A 158 -8.73 4.39 -5.08
CA ALA A 158 -7.72 3.71 -4.26
C ALA A 158 -7.19 4.65 -3.18
N TRP A 159 -6.81 4.08 -2.04
CA TRP A 159 -6.27 4.79 -0.88
C TRP A 159 -4.90 4.26 -0.51
N ALA A 160 -3.99 5.18 -0.19
CA ALA A 160 -2.69 4.85 0.39
C ALA A 160 -2.44 5.71 1.63
N PHE A 161 -1.90 5.13 2.69
CA PHE A 161 -1.48 5.85 3.89
C PHE A 161 0.05 5.95 3.94
N ILE A 162 0.54 7.13 4.28
CA ILE A 162 1.97 7.42 4.41
C ILE A 162 2.28 8.14 5.72
N ASN A 163 3.51 7.96 6.19
CA ASN A 163 4.13 8.82 7.16
C ASN A 163 4.22 10.25 6.59
N PRO A 164 3.73 11.27 7.30
CA PRO A 164 3.82 12.66 6.87
C PRO A 164 5.27 13.09 6.67
N THR A 165 5.54 13.74 5.54
CA THR A 165 6.87 14.24 5.21
C THR A 165 6.80 15.27 4.09
N THR A 166 7.89 16.00 3.87
CA THR A 166 8.06 16.78 2.65
C THR A 166 8.51 15.86 1.53
N VAL A 167 7.79 15.89 0.42
CA VAL A 167 8.13 15.13 -0.79
C VAL A 167 8.61 16.12 -1.84
N SER A 168 9.88 15.99 -2.21
CA SER A 168 10.54 16.81 -3.24
C SER A 168 11.27 15.89 -4.22
N GLY A 169 10.90 15.94 -5.50
CA GLY A 169 11.38 15.03 -6.55
C GLY A 169 10.23 14.37 -7.30
N ASP A 170 10.52 13.29 -8.02
CA ASP A 170 9.51 12.60 -8.83
C ASP A 170 8.79 11.50 -8.04
N ILE A 171 7.45 11.55 -8.02
CA ILE A 171 6.63 10.39 -7.65
C ILE A 171 6.29 9.63 -8.93
N SER A 172 6.49 8.32 -8.92
CA SER A 172 6.24 7.45 -10.07
C SER A 172 5.13 6.45 -9.79
N PHE A 173 4.31 6.17 -10.81
CA PHE A 173 3.17 5.27 -10.74
C PHE A 173 3.29 4.21 -11.83
N THR A 174 3.17 2.95 -11.44
CA THR A 174 3.16 1.82 -12.38
C THR A 174 1.94 0.94 -12.11
N ALA A 175 1.09 0.79 -13.11
CA ALA A 175 -0.13 0.00 -13.00
C ALA A 175 0.09 -1.43 -13.51
N TYR A 176 -0.60 -2.38 -12.90
CA TYR A 176 -0.58 -3.78 -13.27
C TYR A 176 -2.00 -4.36 -13.37
N THR A 177 -2.20 -5.26 -14.33
CA THR A 177 -3.45 -6.02 -14.49
C THR A 177 -3.41 -7.31 -13.67
N ALA A 178 -4.54 -8.02 -13.62
CA ALA A 178 -4.66 -9.32 -12.94
C ALA A 178 -3.67 -10.38 -13.46
N ASN A 179 -3.29 -10.29 -14.74
CA ASN A 179 -2.36 -11.22 -15.39
C ASN A 179 -0.88 -10.85 -15.14
N GLY A 180 -0.60 -9.88 -14.27
CA GLY A 180 0.76 -9.41 -14.00
C GLY A 180 1.30 -8.44 -15.06
N TYR A 181 0.50 -8.08 -16.07
CA TYR A 181 0.96 -7.19 -17.13
C TYR A 181 1.18 -5.78 -16.60
N ARG A 182 2.11 -5.04 -17.18
CA ARG A 182 2.62 -3.75 -16.66
C ARG A 182 2.43 -2.59 -17.64
N SER A 183 1.94 -1.45 -17.14
CA SER A 183 1.86 -0.18 -17.88
C SER A 183 3.22 0.50 -18.01
N HIS A 184 3.33 1.47 -18.92
CA HIS A 184 4.39 2.49 -18.79
C HIS A 184 4.34 3.14 -17.40
N THR A 185 5.50 3.52 -16.87
CA THR A 185 5.58 4.28 -15.63
C THR A 185 5.30 5.75 -15.90
N LEU A 186 4.35 6.32 -15.15
CA LEU A 186 4.05 7.74 -15.13
C LEU A 186 4.84 8.39 -14.00
N SER A 187 5.69 9.37 -14.30
CA SER A 187 6.43 10.13 -13.29
C SER A 187 5.96 11.58 -13.25
N VAL A 188 5.76 12.11 -12.05
CA VAL A 188 5.28 13.48 -11.83
C VAL A 188 6.19 14.18 -10.82
N PRO A 189 6.80 15.32 -11.18
CA PRO A 189 7.57 16.10 -10.23
C PRO A 189 6.66 16.74 -9.19
N ILE A 190 7.05 16.65 -7.93
CA ILE A 190 6.35 17.27 -6.81
C ILE A 190 7.36 17.98 -5.90
N ASP A 191 6.91 19.08 -5.32
CA ASP A 191 7.58 19.75 -4.22
C ASP A 191 6.50 20.23 -3.24
N ARG A 192 6.16 19.37 -2.28
CA ARG A 192 5.00 19.57 -1.40
C ARG A 192 5.19 18.90 -0.03
N GLU A 193 4.70 19.58 1.00
CA GLU A 193 4.48 19.00 2.31
C GLU A 193 3.22 18.11 2.34
N MET A 194 3.41 16.83 2.63
CA MET A 194 2.32 15.87 2.89
C MET A 194 2.04 15.84 4.39
N ALA A 195 1.35 16.87 4.88
CA ALA A 195 1.14 17.11 6.31
C ALA A 195 0.23 16.07 6.99
N ALA A 196 0.43 15.82 8.28
CA ALA A 196 -0.39 14.91 9.07
C ALA A 196 -1.87 15.30 9.06
N GLY A 197 -2.76 14.32 8.89
CA GLY A 197 -4.21 14.51 8.86
C GLY A 197 -4.78 15.15 7.60
N HIS A 198 -3.98 15.30 6.55
CA HIS A 198 -4.43 15.74 5.25
C HIS A 198 -4.67 14.57 4.29
N ILE A 199 -5.58 14.81 3.35
CA ILE A 199 -5.82 13.93 2.20
C ILE A 199 -5.35 14.66 0.95
N THR A 200 -4.41 14.07 0.20
CA THR A 200 -4.03 14.57 -1.12
C THR A 200 -4.77 13.78 -2.21
N PRO A 201 -5.64 14.44 -3.01
CA PRO A 201 -6.21 13.81 -4.18
C PRO A 201 -5.16 13.66 -5.28
N ILE A 202 -5.08 12.48 -5.89
CA ILE A 202 -4.20 12.17 -7.02
C ILE A 202 -5.07 11.71 -8.17
N THR A 203 -5.02 12.47 -9.27
CA THR A 203 -5.74 12.17 -10.49
C THR A 203 -4.76 11.58 -11.50
N LEU A 204 -4.90 10.29 -11.80
CA LEU A 204 -4.00 9.56 -12.68
C LEU A 204 -4.52 9.44 -14.11
N THR A 205 -3.59 9.33 -15.05
CA THR A 205 -3.84 8.80 -16.39
C THR A 205 -3.05 7.51 -16.50
N ILE A 206 -3.73 6.38 -16.68
CA ILE A 206 -3.08 5.09 -16.85
C ILE A 206 -2.61 5.00 -18.31
N PRO A 207 -1.29 4.98 -18.57
CA PRO A 207 -0.78 4.88 -19.93
C PRO A 207 -0.97 3.46 -20.46
N THR A 208 -0.67 3.25 -21.75
CA THR A 208 -0.70 1.93 -22.38
C THR A 208 0.27 0.95 -21.73
N GLU A 209 0.09 -0.33 -22.03
CA GLU A 209 1.04 -1.38 -21.69
C GLU A 209 2.46 -1.05 -22.17
N LEU A 210 3.48 -1.49 -21.43
CA LEU A 210 4.86 -1.51 -21.91
C LEU A 210 4.99 -2.37 -23.18
N PRO A 211 5.93 -2.04 -24.09
CA PRO A 211 6.20 -2.85 -25.26
C PRO A 211 6.55 -4.30 -24.90
N VAL A 212 5.99 -5.25 -25.64
CA VAL A 212 6.16 -6.69 -25.42
C VAL A 212 6.81 -7.33 -26.64
N SER A 213 7.87 -8.09 -26.41
CA SER A 213 8.48 -8.99 -27.40
C SER A 213 7.95 -10.40 -27.21
N TYR A 214 7.54 -11.06 -28.30
CA TYR A 214 7.10 -12.44 -28.31
C TYR A 214 8.17 -13.32 -28.94
N VAL A 215 8.48 -14.44 -28.28
CA VAL A 215 9.36 -15.48 -28.83
C VAL A 215 8.51 -16.71 -29.07
N ASP A 216 8.27 -16.97 -30.35
CA ASP A 216 7.61 -18.19 -30.81
C ASP A 216 8.67 -19.25 -31.07
N PHE A 217 8.45 -20.44 -30.54
CA PHE A 217 9.34 -21.57 -30.75
C PHE A 217 8.54 -22.87 -30.84
N SER A 218 9.17 -23.87 -31.45
CA SER A 218 8.64 -25.22 -31.64
C SER A 218 9.74 -26.22 -31.34
N VAL A 219 9.38 -27.38 -30.83
CA VAL A 219 10.36 -28.46 -30.65
C VAL A 219 10.53 -29.17 -31.99
N THR A 220 11.67 -28.95 -32.65
CA THR A 220 11.95 -29.60 -33.93
C THR A 220 12.68 -30.93 -33.74
N GLY A 221 12.12 -31.99 -34.30
CA GLY A 221 12.82 -33.22 -34.67
C GLY A 221 12.37 -34.48 -33.93
N ASP A 222 12.40 -35.60 -34.66
CA ASP A 222 12.43 -36.99 -34.17
C ASP A 222 13.69 -37.31 -33.31
N SER A 223 14.28 -36.29 -32.70
CA SER A 223 15.60 -36.28 -32.07
C SER A 223 15.50 -36.04 -30.57
N SER A 224 14.49 -36.61 -29.91
CA SER A 224 14.68 -36.97 -28.52
C SER A 224 15.69 -38.13 -28.50
N ASN A 225 16.98 -37.81 -28.36
CA ASN A 225 17.97 -38.78 -27.88
C ASN A 225 17.61 -39.32 -26.47
N LEU A 226 16.47 -38.89 -25.92
CA LEU A 226 15.85 -39.27 -24.66
C LEU A 226 15.21 -40.66 -24.73
N GLY A 227 14.91 -41.19 -25.93
CA GLY A 227 14.28 -42.51 -26.08
C GLY A 227 12.81 -42.57 -25.63
N GLU A 228 12.21 -41.43 -25.31
CA GLU A 228 10.81 -41.25 -24.93
C GLU A 228 10.26 -39.94 -25.51
N GLU A 229 8.92 -39.85 -25.58
CA GLU A 229 8.25 -38.61 -25.96
C GLU A 229 8.33 -37.61 -24.81
N PRO A 230 8.87 -36.40 -25.03
CA PRO A 230 8.94 -35.39 -23.99
C PRO A 230 7.53 -34.95 -23.59
N TYR A 231 7.27 -34.81 -22.28
CA TYR A 231 5.95 -34.47 -21.74
C TYR A 231 5.75 -32.96 -21.53
N ASN A 232 6.78 -32.27 -21.02
CA ASN A 232 6.74 -30.84 -20.75
C ASN A 232 8.02 -30.16 -21.26
N LEU A 233 7.88 -28.91 -21.68
CA LEU A 233 8.98 -27.98 -21.86
C LEU A 233 8.96 -26.95 -20.73
N ILE A 234 10.11 -26.69 -20.13
CA ILE A 234 10.28 -25.64 -19.13
C ILE A 234 11.18 -24.55 -19.73
N VAL A 235 10.65 -23.34 -19.84
CA VAL A 235 11.40 -22.17 -20.30
C VAL A 235 11.70 -21.28 -19.11
N LYS A 236 12.97 -20.94 -18.93
CA LYS A 236 13.43 -20.03 -17.88
C LYS A 236 13.74 -18.67 -18.49
N ALA A 237 13.28 -17.61 -17.84
CA ALA A 237 13.70 -16.27 -18.19
C ALA A 237 15.21 -16.12 -17.94
N PRO A 238 15.91 -15.27 -18.72
CA PRO A 238 17.29 -14.90 -18.42
C PRO A 238 17.44 -14.36 -17.00
N GLU A 239 18.65 -14.46 -16.43
CA GLU A 239 18.94 -13.97 -15.09
C GLU A 239 18.58 -12.48 -14.96
N GLY A 240 17.84 -12.13 -13.91
CA GLY A 240 17.36 -10.77 -13.67
C GLY A 240 16.14 -10.34 -14.50
N MET A 241 15.60 -11.20 -15.36
CA MET A 241 14.41 -10.91 -16.16
C MET A 241 13.18 -11.70 -15.68
N THR A 242 12.01 -11.23 -16.11
CA THR A 242 10.73 -11.92 -15.93
C THR A 242 9.99 -11.97 -17.25
N PHE A 243 9.15 -12.99 -17.44
CA PHE A 243 8.18 -13.01 -18.52
C PHE A 243 7.10 -11.93 -18.30
N ARG A 244 6.28 -11.67 -19.32
CA ARG A 244 5.20 -10.67 -19.30
C ARG A 244 4.25 -10.85 -18.12
N ASP A 245 4.04 -12.08 -17.66
CA ASP A 245 3.19 -12.41 -16.50
C ASP A 245 3.88 -12.23 -15.13
N GLY A 246 5.15 -11.80 -15.12
CA GLY A 246 5.96 -11.60 -13.91
C GLY A 246 6.67 -12.86 -13.39
N THR A 247 6.51 -14.01 -14.04
CA THR A 247 7.20 -15.25 -13.64
C THR A 247 8.63 -15.33 -14.19
N THR A 248 9.47 -16.16 -13.58
CA THR A 248 10.82 -16.47 -14.09
C THR A 248 10.90 -17.81 -14.81
N GLU A 249 9.82 -18.61 -14.77
CA GLU A 249 9.75 -19.94 -15.37
C GLU A 249 8.33 -20.20 -15.87
N GLN A 250 8.20 -20.72 -17.10
CA GLN A 250 6.93 -21.17 -17.66
C GLN A 250 7.04 -22.62 -18.13
N THR A 251 6.00 -23.41 -17.84
CA THR A 251 5.92 -24.82 -18.23
C THR A 251 4.85 -25.00 -19.29
N PHE A 252 5.21 -25.64 -20.39
CA PHE A 252 4.34 -25.92 -21.52
C PHE A 252 4.15 -27.44 -21.66
N PRO A 253 2.92 -27.97 -21.64
CA PRO A 253 2.68 -29.35 -22.02
C PRO A 253 2.94 -29.52 -23.51
N ILE A 254 3.58 -30.62 -23.90
CA ILE A 254 3.82 -30.90 -25.31
C ILE A 254 2.54 -31.46 -25.95
N ASP A 255 2.15 -30.92 -27.09
CA ASP A 255 0.91 -31.26 -27.78
C ASP A 255 1.10 -31.29 -29.31
N GLU A 256 0.05 -31.72 -30.01
CA GLU A 256 0.07 -31.85 -31.48
C GLU A 256 0.26 -30.50 -32.22
N SER A 257 0.03 -29.37 -31.56
CA SER A 257 0.20 -28.05 -32.16
C SER A 257 1.68 -27.69 -32.31
N ASN A 258 2.52 -28.16 -31.38
CA ASN A 258 3.95 -27.91 -31.29
C ASN A 258 4.33 -26.43 -31.52
N LYS A 259 3.54 -25.52 -30.96
CA LYS A 259 3.74 -24.07 -31.04
C LYS A 259 3.61 -23.48 -29.66
N TYR A 260 4.68 -22.87 -29.19
CA TYR A 260 4.77 -22.28 -27.87
C TYR A 260 5.24 -20.85 -28.00
N THR A 261 4.75 -20.00 -27.10
CA THR A 261 5.08 -18.58 -27.10
C THR A 261 5.39 -18.16 -25.67
N VAL A 262 6.52 -17.48 -25.50
CA VAL A 262 6.81 -16.70 -24.30
C VAL A 262 6.84 -15.22 -24.66
N ALA A 263 6.53 -14.36 -23.68
CA ALA A 263 6.50 -12.93 -23.87
C ALA A 263 7.37 -12.23 -22.83
N PHE A 264 8.06 -11.16 -23.21
CA PHE A 264 8.92 -10.35 -22.35
C PHE A 264 8.59 -8.87 -22.51
N TYR A 265 8.75 -8.10 -21.43
CA TYR A 265 8.75 -6.64 -21.53
C TYR A 265 10.09 -6.14 -22.08
N GLY A 266 10.03 -5.20 -23.02
CA GLY A 266 11.21 -4.62 -23.67
C GLY A 266 11.46 -5.16 -25.08
N ASP A 267 12.50 -4.62 -25.73
CA ASP A 267 12.97 -5.05 -27.05
C ASP A 267 14.07 -6.09 -26.86
N LEU A 268 13.71 -7.36 -27.03
CA LEU A 268 14.62 -8.50 -26.86
C LEU A 268 15.85 -8.39 -27.80
N TYR A 269 15.71 -7.72 -28.95
CA TYR A 269 16.80 -7.55 -29.92
C TYR A 269 17.86 -6.55 -29.45
N GLY A 270 17.49 -5.51 -28.71
CA GLY A 270 18.43 -4.53 -28.17
C GLY A 270 19.24 -5.06 -26.99
N ASP A 271 18.56 -5.77 -26.09
CA ASP A 271 19.15 -6.22 -24.82
C ASP A 271 20.02 -7.48 -24.96
N LEU A 272 19.68 -8.40 -25.88
CA LEU A 272 20.54 -9.56 -26.19
C LEU A 272 21.86 -9.17 -26.86
N LEU A 273 21.89 -8.08 -27.64
CA LEU A 273 23.11 -7.56 -28.26
C LEU A 273 24.01 -6.83 -27.25
N ALA A 274 23.45 -6.23 -26.20
CA ALA A 274 24.21 -5.58 -25.13
C ALA A 274 24.87 -6.57 -24.16
N GLN A 275 24.45 -7.84 -24.17
CA GLN A 275 25.01 -8.93 -23.34
C GLN A 275 26.02 -9.82 -24.10
N GLN A 276 26.34 -9.51 -25.35
CA GLN A 276 27.46 -10.16 -26.04
C GLN A 276 28.79 -9.47 -25.66
N PRO A 277 29.83 -10.23 -25.25
CA PRO A 277 31.14 -9.67 -24.86
C PRO A 277 31.91 -9.03 -26.02
#